data_AF-A0A5C6MZP6-F1
#
_entry.id   AF-A0A5C6MZP6-F1
#
_cell.length_a   1.000
_cell.length_b   1.000
_cell.length_c   1.000
_cell.angle_alpha   90.00
_cell.angle_beta   90.00
_cell.angle_gamma   90.00
#
_symmetry.space_group_name_H-M   'P 1'
#
loop_
_entity.id
_entity.type
_entity.pdbx_description
1 polymer ?
#
loop_
_entity_poly.entity_id
_entity_poly.type
_entity_poly.pdbx_seq_one_letter_code
_entity_poly.pdbx_strand_id
1 'polypeptide(L)'
;MDGEENDFFLYECLEAVGLQQHYARFTAVGVHSAAHLSGLRMEDYPILGISSMEDRTQLFRLVQMIKSLDLWQPRKQRISVCVRKRPLTYTECRRGEADVVATLNKACVTVNERKEAVDLSQYVLQHRFYFDHVFGGESTNEEVYQRTAYPLVQHMLHR
;
A
#
# COMPACT_ATOMS: atom_id res chain seq x y z
N MET A 1 27.46 -1.85 -6.16
CA MET A 1 27.22 -0.39 -6.25
C MET A 1 26.14 0.04 -5.26
N ASP A 2 25.63 -0.85 -4.40
CA ASP A 2 24.54 -0.57 -3.46
C ASP A 2 25.02 -0.06 -2.08
N GLY A 3 26.33 -0.04 -1.83
CA GLY A 3 26.91 0.41 -0.56
C GLY A 3 26.92 1.93 -0.39
N GLU A 4 27.09 2.68 -1.48
CA GLU A 4 27.17 4.15 -1.45
C GLU A 4 25.79 4.81 -1.34
N GLU A 5 24.74 4.23 -1.94
CA GLU A 5 23.36 4.75 -1.84
C GLU A 5 22.76 4.57 -0.44
N ASN A 6 23.09 3.46 0.25
CA ASN A 6 22.59 3.17 1.59
C ASN A 6 23.25 4.04 2.67
N ASP A 7 24.54 4.35 2.52
CA ASP A 7 25.28 5.24 3.43
C ASP A 7 24.77 6.68 3.34
N PHE A 8 24.44 7.14 2.12
CA PHE A 8 23.90 8.48 1.88
C PHE A 8 22.53 8.68 2.55
N PHE A 9 21.63 7.70 2.42
CA PHE A 9 20.28 7.77 2.99
C PHE A 9 20.27 7.85 4.52
N LEU A 10 21.12 7.07 5.20
CA LEU A 10 21.21 7.09 6.66
C LEU A 10 21.67 8.46 7.17
N TYR A 11 22.67 9.05 6.52
CA TYR A 11 23.19 10.36 6.90
C TYR A 11 22.10 11.44 6.78
N GLU A 12 21.38 11.50 5.65
CA GLU A 12 20.28 12.44 5.46
C GLU A 12 19.16 12.26 6.50
N CYS A 13 18.82 11.02 6.84
CA CYS A 13 17.82 10.72 7.87
C CYS A 13 18.22 11.24 9.25
N LEU A 14 19.48 11.07 9.63
CA LEU A 14 20.00 11.56 10.90
C LEU A 14 20.12 13.10 10.90
N GLU A 15 20.55 13.69 9.78
CA GLU A 15 20.61 15.15 9.61
C GLU A 15 19.24 15.81 9.76
N ALA A 16 18.18 15.19 9.21
CA ALA A 16 16.81 15.69 9.31
C ALA A 16 16.29 15.82 10.75
N VAL A 17 16.90 15.12 11.70
CA VAL A 17 16.56 15.18 13.13
C VAL A 17 17.70 15.69 14.02
N GLY A 18 18.79 16.17 13.42
CA GLY A 18 19.95 16.73 14.14
C GLY A 18 20.80 15.69 14.90
N LEU A 19 20.89 14.46 14.39
CA LEU A 19 21.64 13.36 14.98
C LEU A 19 22.84 12.89 14.14
N GLN A 20 23.22 13.64 13.11
CA GLN A 20 24.33 13.30 12.20
C GLN A 20 25.67 13.11 12.93
N GLN A 21 25.88 13.74 14.09
CA GLN A 21 27.06 13.55 14.94
C GLN A 21 27.23 12.11 15.44
N HIS A 22 26.15 11.33 15.48
CA HIS A 22 26.16 9.93 15.90
C HIS A 22 26.34 8.95 14.72
N TYR A 23 26.40 9.44 13.47
CA TYR A 23 26.44 8.62 12.25
C TYR A 23 27.49 7.50 12.31
N ALA A 24 28.72 7.82 12.71
CA ALA A 24 29.81 6.84 12.80
C ALA A 24 29.51 5.68 13.76
N ARG A 25 28.70 5.93 14.79
CA ARG A 25 28.32 4.92 15.78
C ARG A 25 27.14 4.06 15.30
N PHE A 26 26.23 4.63 14.51
CA PHE A 26 25.17 3.89 13.85
C PHE A 26 25.75 2.89 12.84
N THR A 27 26.66 3.33 11.98
CA THR A 27 27.31 2.46 10.99
C THR A 27 28.22 1.42 11.64
N ALA A 28 28.93 1.75 12.72
CA ALA A 28 29.75 0.78 13.46
C ALA A 28 28.93 -0.36 14.10
N VAL A 29 27.67 -0.12 14.43
CA VAL A 29 26.74 -1.11 15.02
C VAL A 29 25.94 -1.85 13.92
N GLY A 30 26.17 -1.53 12.64
CA GLY A 30 25.52 -2.19 11.52
C GLY A 30 24.19 -1.57 11.10
N VAL A 31 23.85 -0.36 11.58
CA VAL A 31 22.66 0.36 11.13
C VAL A 31 23.03 1.13 9.86
N HIS A 32 22.56 0.64 8.72
CA HIS A 32 22.85 1.22 7.39
C HIS A 32 21.59 1.41 6.53
N SER A 33 20.39 1.14 7.06
CA SER A 33 19.16 1.14 6.27
C SER A 33 17.95 1.62 7.07
N ALA A 34 16.91 2.06 6.36
CA ALA A 34 15.60 2.40 6.92
C ALA A 34 15.02 1.22 7.73
N ALA A 35 15.20 -0.01 7.26
CA ALA A 35 14.72 -1.21 7.94
C ALA A 35 15.41 -1.42 9.30
N HIS A 36 16.72 -1.17 9.37
CA HIS A 36 17.46 -1.24 10.65
C HIS A 36 16.99 -0.15 11.61
N LEU A 37 16.77 1.09 11.14
CA LEU A 37 16.25 2.19 11.95
C LEU A 37 14.82 1.90 12.47
N SER A 38 13.94 1.38 11.61
CA SER A 38 12.56 0.98 11.95
C SER A 38 12.54 -0.12 13.04
N GLY A 39 13.54 -1.00 13.06
CA GLY A 39 13.70 -2.06 14.05
C GLY A 39 14.15 -1.60 15.45
N LEU A 40 14.72 -0.39 15.57
CA LEU A 40 15.31 0.08 16.83
C LEU A 40 14.27 0.25 17.94
N ARG A 41 14.67 -0.18 19.13
CA ARG A 41 13.93 -0.04 20.38
C ARG A 41 14.65 0.93 21.31
N MET A 42 13.95 1.42 22.33
CA MET A 42 14.55 2.35 23.30
C MET A 42 15.71 1.74 24.10
N GLU A 43 15.81 0.40 24.14
CA GLU A 43 16.92 -0.36 24.74
C GLU A 43 18.21 -0.26 23.90
N ASP A 44 18.11 0.01 22.60
CA ASP A 44 19.24 0.11 21.67
C ASP A 44 19.87 1.51 21.64
N TYR A 45 19.22 2.52 22.21
CA TYR A 45 19.70 3.91 22.11
C TYR A 45 21.07 4.14 22.79
N PRO A 46 21.37 3.56 23.96
CA PRO A 46 22.67 3.73 24.60
C PRO A 46 23.85 3.20 23.76
N ILE A 47 23.68 2.07 23.05
CA ILE A 47 24.76 1.51 22.23
C ILE A 47 25.08 2.42 21.03
N LEU A 48 24.09 3.17 20.55
CA LEU A 48 24.21 4.18 19.48
C LEU A 48 24.79 5.51 19.96
N GLY A 49 25.11 5.66 21.25
CA GLY A 49 25.62 6.91 21.82
C GLY A 49 24.52 7.92 22.19
N ILE A 50 23.25 7.51 22.16
CA ILE A 50 22.10 8.37 22.43
C ILE A 50 21.69 8.22 23.90
N SER A 51 22.07 9.21 24.69
CA SER A 51 21.82 9.26 26.13
C SER A 51 21.00 10.47 26.58
N SER A 52 21.03 11.58 25.85
CA SER A 52 20.28 12.80 26.20
C SER A 52 18.78 12.63 25.93
N MET A 53 17.92 13.24 26.74
CA MET A 53 16.47 13.18 26.50
C MET A 53 16.07 13.83 25.16
N GLU A 54 16.84 14.83 24.73
CA GLU A 54 16.67 15.48 23.43
C GLU A 54 16.95 14.49 22.29
N ASP A 55 18.12 13.85 22.28
CA ASP A 55 18.50 12.90 21.23
C ASP A 55 17.57 11.69 21.21
N ARG A 56 17.13 11.21 22.39
CA ARG A 56 16.14 10.13 22.50
C ARG A 56 14.81 10.54 21.86
N THR A 57 14.39 11.78 22.03
CA THR A 57 13.17 12.32 21.42
C THR A 57 13.33 12.44 19.91
N GLN A 58 14.47 12.93 19.43
CA GLN A 58 14.77 13.05 18.00
C GLN A 58 14.85 11.69 17.31
N LEU A 59 15.54 10.72 17.91
CA LEU A 59 15.63 9.37 17.36
C LEU A 59 14.26 8.68 17.39
N PHE A 60 13.50 8.83 18.48
CA PHE A 60 12.14 8.29 18.52
C PHE A 60 11.28 8.88 17.41
N ARG A 61 11.34 10.20 17.20
CA ARG A 61 10.64 10.88 16.10
C ARG A 61 11.07 10.33 14.73
N LEU A 62 12.37 10.18 14.51
CA LEU A 62 12.90 9.59 13.27
C LEU A 62 12.38 8.18 13.04
N VAL A 63 12.43 7.31 14.06
CA VAL A 63 11.90 5.95 13.99
C VAL A 63 10.40 5.94 13.73
N GLN A 64 9.62 6.86 14.32
CA GLN A 64 8.19 6.99 14.03
C GLN A 64 7.93 7.49 12.60
N MET A 65 8.75 8.41 12.08
CA MET A 65 8.66 8.87 10.69
C MET A 65 8.97 7.74 9.72
N ILE A 66 10.04 6.99 9.95
CA ILE A 66 10.40 5.82 9.13
C ILE A 66 9.34 4.73 9.25
N LYS A 67 8.79 4.47 10.44
CA LYS A 67 7.65 3.56 10.62
C LYS A 67 6.40 4.03 9.90
N SER A 68 6.15 5.34 9.84
CA SER A 68 5.02 5.91 9.11
C SER A 68 5.20 5.84 7.59
N LEU A 69 6.45 5.91 7.12
CA LEU A 69 6.84 5.65 5.74
C LEU A 69 6.78 4.13 5.42
N ASP A 70 7.12 3.27 6.39
CA ASP A 70 6.89 1.82 6.33
C ASP A 70 5.40 1.46 6.42
N LEU A 71 4.55 2.30 7.00
CA LEU A 71 3.10 2.15 6.92
C LEU A 71 2.57 2.56 5.54
N TRP A 72 3.37 3.27 4.75
CA TRP A 72 3.20 3.47 3.31
C TRP A 72 3.93 2.43 2.46
N GLN A 73 4.79 1.56 3.05
CA GLN A 73 4.87 0.21 2.51
C GLN A 73 3.48 -0.39 2.75
N PRO A 74 2.85 -1.00 1.75
CA PRO A 74 1.58 -1.65 1.97
C PRO A 74 1.81 -2.65 3.09
N ARG A 75 1.30 -2.39 4.30
CA ARG A 75 1.20 -3.38 5.38
C ARG A 75 0.83 -4.66 4.68
N LYS A 76 1.72 -5.66 4.69
CA LYS A 76 1.59 -6.92 3.93
C LYS A 76 0.15 -7.39 4.03
N GLN A 77 -0.69 -6.99 3.07
CA GLN A 77 -2.13 -7.23 3.12
C GLN A 77 -2.22 -8.74 2.93
N ARG A 78 -2.42 -9.48 4.03
CA ARG A 78 -2.40 -10.95 3.98
C ARG A 78 -3.50 -11.49 3.07
N ILE A 79 -4.56 -10.69 2.90
CA ILE A 79 -5.71 -10.98 2.05
C ILE A 79 -5.97 -9.72 1.24
N SER A 80 -6.01 -9.86 -0.08
CA SER A 80 -6.49 -8.83 -0.99
C SER A 80 -7.74 -9.33 -1.69
N VAL A 81 -8.80 -8.52 -1.70
CA VAL A 81 -10.07 -8.81 -2.35
C VAL A 81 -10.19 -7.97 -3.61
N CYS A 82 -10.18 -8.66 -4.75
CA CYS A 82 -10.22 -8.04 -6.07
C CYS A 82 -11.48 -8.47 -6.82
N VAL A 83 -12.08 -7.56 -7.59
CA VAL A 83 -13.26 -7.85 -8.41
C VAL A 83 -13.01 -7.44 -9.86
N ARG A 84 -13.37 -8.31 -10.80
CA ARG A 84 -13.32 -8.02 -12.24
C ARG A 84 -14.71 -8.12 -12.84
N LYS A 85 -15.17 -7.01 -13.44
CA LYS A 85 -16.35 -7.00 -14.28
C LYS A 85 -16.00 -7.57 -15.65
N ARG A 86 -16.78 -8.54 -16.14
CA ARG A 86 -16.72 -8.97 -17.53
C ARG A 86 -17.50 -8.00 -18.43
N PRO A 87 -17.04 -7.73 -19.67
CA PRO A 87 -17.90 -7.08 -20.64
C PRO A 87 -19.11 -7.97 -20.99
N LEU A 88 -20.18 -7.35 -21.49
CA LEU A 88 -21.28 -8.08 -22.09
C LEU A 88 -20.79 -8.84 -23.33
N THR A 89 -21.29 -10.05 -23.50
CA THR A 89 -21.05 -10.87 -24.68
C THR A 89 -21.84 -10.35 -25.86
N TYR A 90 -21.41 -10.71 -27.06
CA TYR A 90 -22.11 -10.36 -28.30
C TYR A 90 -23.59 -10.80 -28.29
N THR A 91 -23.89 -11.98 -27.74
CA THR A 91 -25.25 -12.51 -27.63
C THR A 91 -26.12 -11.70 -26.67
N GLU A 92 -25.57 -11.26 -25.53
CA GLU A 92 -26.27 -10.43 -24.55
C GLU A 92 -26.57 -9.04 -25.13
N CYS A 93 -25.61 -8.44 -25.84
CA CYS A 93 -25.81 -7.19 -26.56
C CYS A 93 -26.92 -7.31 -27.62
N ARG A 94 -26.93 -8.39 -28.41
CA ARG A 94 -27.96 -8.64 -29.43
C ARG A 94 -29.36 -8.82 -28.85
N ARG A 95 -29.46 -9.32 -27.61
CA ARG A 95 -30.72 -9.48 -26.88
C ARG A 95 -31.17 -8.18 -26.19
N GLY A 96 -30.36 -7.12 -26.23
CA GLY A 96 -30.65 -5.86 -25.55
C GLY A 96 -30.55 -5.99 -24.03
N GLU A 97 -29.74 -6.92 -23.52
CA GLU A 97 -29.53 -7.05 -22.08
C GLU A 97 -28.84 -5.80 -21.52
N ALA A 98 -29.32 -5.34 -20.37
CA ALA A 98 -28.81 -4.13 -19.74
C ALA A 98 -27.54 -4.42 -18.93
N ASP A 99 -26.52 -3.59 -19.10
CA ASP A 99 -25.34 -3.61 -18.25
C ASP A 99 -25.67 -2.94 -16.90
N VAL A 100 -25.95 -3.77 -15.89
CA VAL A 100 -26.35 -3.30 -14.56
C VAL A 100 -25.16 -3.01 -13.64
N VAL A 101 -23.92 -3.23 -14.08
CA VAL A 101 -22.73 -3.06 -13.23
C VAL A 101 -21.85 -1.94 -13.76
N ALA A 102 -21.68 -0.87 -12.99
CA ALA A 102 -20.78 0.23 -13.31
C ALA A 102 -19.49 0.16 -12.47
N THR A 103 -18.36 0.43 -13.11
CA THR A 103 -17.05 0.58 -12.46
C THR A 103 -16.60 2.02 -12.65
N LEU A 104 -16.88 2.88 -11.66
CA LEU A 104 -16.58 4.32 -11.74
C LEU A 104 -15.13 4.64 -11.37
N ASN A 105 -14.51 3.83 -10.51
CA ASN A 105 -13.13 3.98 -10.09
C ASN A 105 -12.49 2.61 -9.82
N LYS A 106 -11.17 2.56 -9.65
CA LYS A 106 -10.41 1.31 -9.42
C LYS A 106 -10.65 0.66 -8.05
N ALA A 107 -11.59 1.15 -7.25
CA ALA A 107 -11.88 0.67 -5.89
C ALA A 107 -13.37 0.41 -5.62
N CYS A 108 -14.28 0.74 -6.54
CA CYS A 108 -15.73 0.69 -6.33
C CYS A 108 -16.47 0.07 -7.51
N VAL A 109 -17.28 -0.93 -7.20
CA VAL A 109 -18.30 -1.50 -8.10
C VAL A 109 -19.66 -0.97 -7.67
N THR A 110 -20.45 -0.56 -8.66
CA THR A 110 -21.83 -0.10 -8.48
C THR A 110 -22.77 -1.04 -9.20
N VAL A 111 -23.74 -1.62 -8.49
CA VAL A 111 -24.78 -2.50 -9.05
C VAL A 111 -26.11 -1.76 -9.06
N ASN A 112 -26.70 -1.62 -10.24
CA ASN A 112 -27.94 -0.91 -10.51
C ASN A 112 -29.10 -1.91 -10.56
N GLU A 113 -29.82 -2.05 -9.45
CA GLU A 113 -30.98 -2.94 -9.35
C GLU A 113 -32.26 -2.20 -9.75
N ARG A 114 -32.99 -2.71 -10.75
CA ARG A 114 -34.32 -2.16 -11.10
C ARG A 114 -35.35 -2.62 -10.07
N LYS A 115 -36.08 -1.68 -9.50
CA LYS A 115 -37.14 -1.93 -8.51
C LYS A 115 -38.43 -1.21 -8.90
N GLU A 116 -39.52 -1.71 -8.35
CA GLU A 116 -40.85 -1.12 -8.44
C GLU A 116 -41.27 -0.66 -7.04
N ALA A 117 -41.74 0.57 -6.94
CA ALA A 117 -42.27 1.12 -5.70
C ALA A 117 -43.73 0.67 -5.49
N VAL A 118 -44.28 0.93 -4.30
CA VAL A 118 -45.65 0.53 -3.95
C VAL A 118 -46.70 1.18 -4.87
N ASP A 119 -46.39 2.36 -5.41
CA ASP A 119 -47.22 3.08 -6.37
C ASP A 119 -47.01 2.63 -7.84
N LEU A 120 -46.34 1.49 -8.04
CA LEU A 120 -45.98 0.93 -9.34
C LEU A 120 -44.97 1.78 -10.16
N SER A 121 -44.35 2.80 -9.55
CA SER A 121 -43.30 3.57 -10.22
C SER A 121 -41.98 2.79 -10.26
N GLN A 122 -41.34 2.75 -11.43
CA GLN A 122 -40.04 2.09 -11.61
C GLN A 122 -38.90 3.01 -11.20
N TYR A 123 -37.93 2.49 -10.45
CA TYR A 123 -36.72 3.19 -10.06
C TYR A 123 -35.50 2.26 -10.08
N VAL A 124 -34.30 2.86 -10.02
CA VAL A 124 -33.03 2.11 -9.94
C VAL A 124 -32.42 2.32 -8.56
N LEU A 125 -32.27 1.24 -7.81
CA LEU A 125 -31.55 1.22 -6.54
C LEU A 125 -30.06 0.95 -6.80
N GLN A 126 -29.22 1.87 -6.34
CA GLN A 126 -27.77 1.79 -6.54
C GLN A 126 -27.08 1.17 -5.32
N HIS A 127 -26.44 0.02 -5.48
CA HIS A 127 -25.62 -0.63 -4.46
C HIS A 127 -24.14 -0.41 -4.72
N ARG A 128 -23.40 0.11 -3.73
CA ARG A 128 -21.97 0.42 -3.87
C ARG A 128 -21.14 -0.51 -3.01
N PHE A 129 -20.17 -1.18 -3.63
CA PHE A 129 -19.25 -2.09 -2.97
C PHE A 129 -17.82 -1.60 -3.19
N TYR A 130 -17.00 -1.68 -2.15
CA TYR A 130 -15.61 -1.25 -2.16
C TYR A 130 -14.68 -2.44 -2.00
N PHE A 131 -13.60 -2.45 -2.79
CA PHE A 131 -12.62 -3.52 -2.86
C PHE A 131 -11.21 -2.95 -2.98
N ASP A 132 -10.18 -3.77 -2.74
CA ASP A 132 -8.79 -3.35 -2.87
C ASP A 132 -8.48 -2.98 -4.33
N HIS A 133 -8.95 -3.81 -5.26
CA HIS A 133 -8.86 -3.56 -6.70
C HIS A 133 -10.15 -3.93 -7.44
N VAL A 134 -10.60 -3.00 -8.27
CA VAL A 134 -11.74 -3.19 -9.18
C VAL A 134 -11.26 -3.02 -10.62
N PHE A 135 -11.55 -4.02 -11.45
CA PHE A 135 -11.22 -4.07 -12.86
C PHE A 135 -12.49 -3.99 -13.70
N GLY A 136 -12.50 -3.06 -14.67
CA GLY A 136 -13.63 -2.85 -15.57
C GLY A 136 -13.65 -3.84 -16.74
N GLY A 137 -14.66 -3.72 -17.61
CA GLY A 137 -14.78 -4.55 -18.82
C GLY A 137 -13.60 -4.39 -19.79
N GLU A 138 -12.98 -3.22 -19.80
CA GLU A 138 -11.82 -2.89 -20.64
C GLU A 138 -10.47 -3.34 -20.05
N SER A 139 -10.46 -3.87 -18.82
CA SER A 139 -9.20 -4.29 -18.17
C SER A 139 -8.65 -5.57 -18.79
N THR A 140 -7.38 -5.51 -19.20
CA THR A 140 -6.66 -6.64 -19.79
C THR A 140 -6.26 -7.68 -18.73
N ASN A 141 -5.99 -8.90 -19.16
CA ASN A 141 -5.49 -9.95 -18.27
C ASN A 141 -4.13 -9.57 -17.67
N GLU A 142 -3.30 -8.86 -18.42
CA GLU A 142 -2.00 -8.37 -17.96
C GLU A 142 -2.18 -7.37 -16.80
N GLU A 143 -3.07 -6.39 -16.93
CA GLU A 143 -3.36 -5.44 -15.85
C GLU A 143 -3.86 -6.16 -14.58
N VAL A 144 -4.76 -7.13 -14.75
CA VAL A 144 -5.30 -7.93 -13.65
C VAL A 144 -4.18 -8.73 -12.98
N TYR A 145 -3.32 -9.40 -13.76
CA TYR A 145 -2.21 -10.20 -13.23
C TYR A 145 -1.22 -9.34 -12.43
N GLN A 146 -0.79 -8.21 -13.00
CA GLN A 146 0.18 -7.30 -12.39
C GLN A 146 -0.26 -6.78 -11.03
N ARG A 147 -1.55 -6.51 -10.84
CA ARG A 147 -2.09 -5.98 -9.59
C ARG A 147 -2.57 -7.03 -8.59
N THR A 148 -2.64 -8.31 -8.99
CA THR A 148 -3.18 -9.37 -8.10
C THR A 148 -2.16 -10.45 -7.81
N ALA A 149 -1.82 -11.28 -8.79
CA ALA A 149 -0.96 -12.44 -8.61
C ALA A 149 0.53 -12.09 -8.64
N TYR A 150 0.95 -11.10 -9.44
CA TYR A 150 2.36 -10.76 -9.59
C TYR A 150 3.06 -10.42 -8.26
N PRO A 151 2.50 -9.61 -7.34
CA PRO A 151 3.10 -9.34 -6.04
C PRO A 151 3.24 -10.61 -5.18
N LEU A 152 2.33 -11.57 -5.31
CA LEU A 152 2.40 -12.85 -4.60
C LEU A 152 3.53 -13.72 -5.13
N VAL A 153 3.70 -13.78 -6.45
CA VAL A 153 4.81 -14.52 -7.09
C VAL A 153 6.16 -13.90 -6.70
N GLN A 154 6.28 -12.58 -6.75
CA GLN A 154 7.47 -11.85 -6.28
C GLN A 154 7.79 -12.18 -4.82
N HIS A 155 6.77 -12.24 -3.95
CA HIS A 155 6.96 -12.61 -2.56
C HIS A 155 7.41 -14.07 -2.36
N MET A 156 6.96 -14.99 -3.22
CA MET A 156 7.38 -16.40 -3.18
C MET A 156 8.83 -16.59 -3.65
N LEU A 157 9.27 -15.83 -4.65
CA LEU A 157 10.58 -15.99 -5.29
C LEU A 157 11.72 -15.25 -4.57
N HIS A 158 11.44 -14.12 -3.91
CA HIS A 158 12.43 -13.34 -3.16
C HIS A 158 12.40 -13.64 -1.66
N ARG A 159 12.34 -14.93 -1.29
CA ARG A 159 12.26 -15.39 0.10
C ARG A 159 13.58 -15.91 0.63
#